data_AF-A0A822FMM4-F1
#
_entry.id   AF-A0A822FMM4-F1
#
_cell.length_a   1.000
_cell.length_b   1.000
_cell.length_c   1.000
_cell.angle_alpha   90.00
_cell.angle_beta   90.00
_cell.angle_gamma   90.00
#
_symmetry.space_group_name_H-M   'P 1'
#
loop_
_entity.id
_entity.type
_entity.pdbx_description
1 polymer ?
#
loop_
_entity_poly.entity_id
_entity_poly.type
_entity_poly.pdbx_seq_one_letter_code
_entity_poly.pdbx_strand_id
1 'polypeptide(L)'
;MGHQITAMFEWMKHTDSTLHARLKDDVYADDVPGETEKLIIEFNQYEAFLRSIDDKVHVLRSTGKIEASKRLEQQLILLRNQFLQLQSKFRHFQKPSDFEPKHAKMRQILNDVEQNTHTLEIHSDDPDIIHNQLENCLKLYKTLSDIKSEVEYVIRTGRGIVEKKQIDEPNDLTRQIDRLKAQYNSLGAKINT
;
A
#
# COMPACT_ATOMS: atom_id res chain seq x y z
N MET A 1 -22.12 22.12 20.01
CA MET A 1 -21.50 22.02 18.67
C MET A 1 -20.04 22.47 18.69
N GLY A 2 -19.72 23.65 19.23
CA GLY A 2 -18.32 24.11 19.36
C GLY A 2 -17.40 23.11 20.07
N HIS A 3 -17.84 22.51 21.18
CA HIS A 3 -17.02 21.52 21.91
C HIS A 3 -16.64 20.27 21.08
N GLN A 4 -17.55 19.77 20.23
CA GLN A 4 -17.26 18.60 19.38
C GLN A 4 -16.29 18.93 18.24
N ILE A 5 -16.36 20.15 17.69
CA ILE A 5 -15.41 20.62 16.69
C ILE A 5 -14.01 20.77 17.30
N THR A 6 -13.92 21.34 18.51
CA THR A 6 -12.65 21.43 19.25
C THR A 6 -12.07 20.05 19.56
N ALA A 7 -12.89 19.13 20.07
CA ALA A 7 -12.46 17.75 20.35
C ALA A 7 -11.95 17.03 19.11
N MET A 8 -12.64 17.20 17.96
CA MET A 8 -12.18 16.65 16.68
C MET A 8 -10.83 17.27 16.25
N PHE A 9 -10.63 18.57 16.44
CA PHE A 9 -9.38 19.24 16.09
C PHE A 9 -8.20 18.74 16.94
N GLU A 10 -8.41 18.62 18.25
CA GLU A 10 -7.41 18.07 19.18
C GLU A 10 -7.09 16.62 18.87
N TRP A 11 -8.11 15.80 18.60
CA TRP A 11 -7.94 14.43 18.16
C TRP A 11 -7.14 14.35 16.86
N MET A 12 -7.51 15.13 15.83
CA MET A 12 -6.79 15.13 14.55
C MET A 12 -5.31 15.49 14.74
N LYS A 13 -5.01 16.50 15.57
CA LYS A 13 -3.63 16.90 15.86
C LYS A 13 -2.85 15.80 16.57
N HIS A 14 -3.46 15.16 17.57
CA HIS A 14 -2.84 14.05 18.29
C HIS A 14 -2.58 12.86 17.35
N THR A 15 -3.60 12.41 16.64
CA THR A 15 -3.53 11.29 15.70
C THR A 15 -2.54 11.56 14.57
N ASP A 16 -2.47 12.79 14.05
CA ASP A 16 -1.50 13.17 13.02
C ASP A 16 -0.06 13.00 13.50
N SER A 17 0.23 13.45 14.72
CA SER A 17 1.54 13.31 15.36
C SER A 17 1.87 11.84 15.65
N THR A 18 0.90 11.07 16.14
CA THR A 18 1.09 9.65 16.43
C THR A 18 1.38 8.88 15.16
N LEU A 19 0.55 9.02 14.12
CA LEU A 19 0.76 8.37 12.82
C LEU A 19 2.09 8.77 12.19
N HIS A 20 2.50 10.04 12.32
CA HIS A 20 3.79 10.50 11.82
C HIS A 20 4.96 9.83 12.55
N ALA A 21 4.90 9.70 13.88
CA ALA A 21 5.93 9.02 14.65
C ALA A 21 5.99 7.52 14.30
N ARG A 22 4.83 6.84 14.20
CA ARG A 22 4.76 5.42 13.82
C ARG A 22 5.39 5.15 12.45
N LEU A 23 4.99 5.93 11.44
CA LEU A 23 5.53 5.80 10.09
C LEU A 23 7.04 6.09 10.02
N LYS A 24 7.54 7.01 10.85
CA LYS A 24 8.97 7.30 10.95
C LYS A 24 9.78 6.13 11.53
N ASP A 25 9.17 5.37 12.44
CA ASP A 25 9.78 4.22 13.10
C ASP A 25 9.49 2.90 12.37
N ASP A 26 8.99 2.95 11.12
CA ASP A 26 8.57 1.79 10.31
C ASP A 26 7.54 0.88 11.01
N VAL A 27 6.69 1.46 11.87
CA VAL A 27 5.57 0.77 12.53
C VAL A 27 4.29 1.00 11.73
N TYR A 28 3.64 -0.09 11.33
CA TYR A 28 2.42 -0.08 10.51
C TYR A 28 1.22 -0.65 11.27
N ALA A 29 0.04 -0.64 10.63
CA ALA A 29 -1.21 -1.07 11.24
C ALA A 29 -1.20 -2.51 11.77
N ASP A 30 -0.46 -3.40 11.12
CA ASP A 30 -0.34 -4.81 11.49
C ASP A 30 0.50 -5.02 12.76
N ASP A 31 1.41 -4.08 13.07
CA ASP A 31 2.27 -4.12 14.26
C ASP A 31 1.53 -3.66 15.54
N VAL A 32 0.47 -2.88 15.38
CA VAL A 32 -0.34 -2.32 16.48
C VAL A 32 -1.86 -2.48 16.26
N PRO A 33 -2.37 -3.73 16.16
CA PRO A 33 -3.75 -4.00 15.74
C PRO A 33 -4.82 -3.35 16.65
N GLY A 34 -4.60 -3.31 17.96
CA GLY A 34 -5.54 -2.68 18.90
C GLY A 34 -5.62 -1.16 18.74
N GLU A 35 -4.51 -0.51 18.41
CA GLU A 35 -4.51 0.92 18.08
C GLU A 35 -5.20 1.17 16.75
N THR A 36 -4.93 0.34 15.75
CA THR A 36 -5.57 0.38 14.43
C THR A 36 -7.09 0.26 14.53
N GLU A 37 -7.61 -0.71 15.29
CA GLU A 37 -9.05 -0.90 15.49
C GLU A 37 -9.69 0.34 16.14
N LYS A 38 -9.04 0.88 17.18
CA LYS A 38 -9.49 2.11 17.83
C LYS A 38 -9.53 3.28 16.86
N LEU A 39 -8.48 3.46 16.05
CA LEU A 39 -8.43 4.52 15.04
C LEU A 39 -9.54 4.36 14.00
N ILE A 40 -9.82 3.14 13.53
CA ILE A 40 -10.94 2.88 12.59
C ILE A 40 -12.27 3.35 13.17
N ILE A 41 -12.54 3.01 14.44
CA ILE A 41 -13.77 3.43 15.13
C ILE A 41 -13.85 4.95 15.23
N GLU A 42 -12.75 5.61 15.63
CA GLU A 42 -12.68 7.06 15.77
C GLU A 42 -12.85 7.78 14.42
N PHE A 43 -12.20 7.32 13.35
CA PHE A 43 -12.37 7.86 12.00
C PHE A 43 -13.83 7.75 11.54
N ASN A 44 -14.47 6.59 11.72
CA ASN A 44 -15.88 6.40 11.35
C ASN A 44 -16.82 7.31 12.15
N GLN A 45 -16.54 7.49 13.44
CA GLN A 45 -17.31 8.39 14.30
C GLN A 45 -17.21 9.86 13.83
N TYR A 46 -16.00 10.34 13.53
CA TYR A 46 -15.81 11.71 13.06
C TYR A 46 -16.32 11.92 11.63
N GLU A 47 -16.28 10.90 10.77
CA GLU A 47 -16.92 10.96 9.46
C GLU A 47 -18.45 11.11 9.59
N ALA A 48 -19.09 10.32 10.45
CA ALA A 48 -20.52 10.44 10.73
C ALA A 48 -20.86 11.82 11.33
N PHE A 49 -20.00 12.35 12.20
CA PHE A 49 -20.15 13.70 12.74
C PHE A 49 -20.09 14.77 11.65
N LEU A 50 -19.11 14.72 10.74
CA LEU A 50 -18.99 15.64 9.60
C LEU A 50 -20.24 15.61 8.72
N ARG A 51 -20.77 14.41 8.40
CA ARG A 51 -22.03 14.25 7.65
C ARG A 51 -23.21 14.88 8.38
N SER A 52 -23.33 14.69 9.70
CA SER A 52 -24.40 15.31 10.49
C SER A 52 -24.36 16.84 10.48
N ILE A 53 -23.16 17.43 10.28
CA ILE A 53 -23.02 18.88 10.16
C ILE A 53 -23.43 19.34 8.77
N ASP A 54 -23.11 18.58 7.71
CA ASP A 54 -23.61 18.87 6.35
C ASP A 54 -25.13 18.94 6.31
N ASP A 55 -25.81 17.98 6.95
CA ASP A 55 -27.28 17.98 7.05
C ASP A 55 -27.79 19.26 7.74
N LYS A 56 -27.13 19.71 8.81
CA LYS A 56 -27.48 20.94 9.51
C LYS A 56 -27.25 22.19 8.67
N VAL A 57 -26.14 22.24 7.92
CA VAL A 57 -25.85 23.33 6.98
C VAL A 57 -26.94 23.43 5.92
N HIS A 58 -27.38 22.28 5.38
CA HIS A 58 -28.45 22.19 4.41
C HIS A 58 -29.79 22.68 4.98
N VAL A 59 -30.15 22.26 6.20
CA VAL A 59 -31.37 22.72 6.89
C VAL A 59 -31.33 24.22 7.20
N LEU A 60 -30.19 24.77 7.63
CA LEU A 60 -30.04 26.21 7.86
C LEU A 60 -30.23 27.01 6.58
N ARG A 61 -29.76 26.47 5.45
CA ARG A 61 -29.93 27.09 4.13
C ARG A 61 -31.39 27.06 3.68
N SER A 62 -32.08 25.93 3.84
CA SER A 62 -33.50 25.78 3.46
C SER A 62 -34.45 26.58 4.35
N THR A 63 -34.06 26.86 5.60
CA THR A 63 -34.83 27.70 6.54
C THR A 63 -34.52 29.20 6.43
N GLY A 64 -33.77 29.62 5.41
CA GLY A 64 -33.46 31.03 5.14
C GLY A 64 -32.34 31.64 6.01
N LYS A 65 -31.67 30.85 6.86
CA LYS A 65 -30.56 31.30 7.72
C LYS A 65 -29.22 31.27 6.98
N ILE A 66 -29.14 32.00 5.87
CA ILE A 66 -28.03 31.94 4.91
C ILE A 66 -26.69 32.36 5.53
N GLU A 67 -26.65 33.42 6.35
CA GLU A 67 -25.39 33.88 6.96
C GLU A 67 -24.84 32.88 8.00
N ALA A 68 -25.72 32.29 8.81
CA ALA A 68 -25.33 31.26 9.77
C ALA A 68 -24.82 29.99 9.07
N SER A 69 -25.46 29.60 7.96
CA SER A 69 -25.03 28.50 7.10
C SER A 69 -23.64 28.75 6.50
N LYS A 70 -23.41 29.94 5.92
CA LYS A 70 -22.10 30.33 5.35
C LYS A 70 -20.97 30.35 6.39
N ARG A 71 -21.23 30.90 7.57
CA ARG A 71 -20.23 30.93 8.66
C ARG A 71 -19.85 29.52 9.11
N LEU A 72 -20.83 28.63 9.22
CA LEU A 72 -20.60 27.24 9.59
C LEU A 72 -19.82 26.48 8.50
N GLU A 73 -20.18 26.68 7.23
CA GLU A 73 -19.42 26.13 6.08
C GLU A 73 -17.95 26.55 6.08
N GLN A 74 -17.67 27.83 6.29
CA GLN A 74 -16.30 28.34 6.32
C GLN A 74 -15.45 27.68 7.40
N GLN A 75 -16.02 27.42 8.58
CA GLN A 75 -15.31 26.72 9.66
C GLN A 75 -15.05 25.24 9.32
N LEU A 76 -15.89 24.62 8.49
CA LEU A 76 -15.78 23.20 8.13
C LEU A 76 -14.77 22.93 7.03
N ILE A 77 -14.49 23.90 6.15
CA ILE A 77 -13.55 23.70 5.04
C ILE A 77 -12.17 23.28 5.56
N LEU A 78 -11.64 24.02 6.54
CA LEU A 78 -10.33 23.71 7.12
C LEU A 78 -10.33 22.35 7.84
N LEU A 79 -11.38 22.09 8.62
CA LEU A 79 -11.55 20.85 9.37
C LEU A 79 -11.60 19.62 8.43
N ARG A 80 -12.34 19.73 7.33
CA ARG A 80 -12.45 18.67 6.31
C ARG A 80 -11.14 18.43 5.60
N ASN A 81 -10.45 19.49 5.21
CA ASN A 81 -9.17 19.35 4.52
C ASN A 81 -8.15 18.64 5.41
N GLN A 82 -8.07 19.01 6.69
CA GLN A 82 -7.21 18.31 7.66
C GLN A 82 -7.64 16.86 7.87
N PHE A 83 -8.94 16.60 7.99
CA PHE A 83 -9.45 15.23 8.15
C PHE A 83 -9.12 14.35 6.94
N LEU A 84 -9.27 14.86 5.72
CA LEU A 84 -8.92 14.14 4.49
C LEU A 84 -7.42 13.86 4.39
N GLN A 85 -6.57 14.82 4.77
CA GLN A 85 -5.12 14.62 4.84
C GLN A 85 -4.77 13.53 5.85
N LEU A 86 -5.36 13.60 7.04
CA LEU A 86 -5.15 12.61 8.10
C LEU A 86 -5.64 11.21 7.67
N GLN A 87 -6.78 11.12 7.00
CA GLN A 87 -7.30 9.88 6.44
C GLN A 87 -6.36 9.31 5.36
N SER A 88 -5.71 10.17 4.58
CA SER A 88 -4.69 9.73 3.63
C SER A 88 -3.45 9.17 4.31
N LYS A 89 -2.96 9.83 5.36
CA LYS A 89 -1.87 9.32 6.19
C LYS A 89 -2.24 7.99 6.86
N PHE A 90 -3.47 7.86 7.33
CA PHE A 90 -3.97 6.61 7.90
C PHE A 90 -4.01 5.47 6.87
N ARG A 91 -4.42 5.73 5.62
CA ARG A 91 -4.33 4.73 4.55
C ARG A 91 -2.89 4.27 4.32
N HIS A 92 -1.92 5.18 4.36
CA HIS A 92 -0.51 4.83 4.24
C HIS A 92 -0.02 3.96 5.41
N PHE A 93 -0.43 4.30 6.63
CA PHE A 93 -0.16 3.51 7.83
C PHE A 93 -0.76 2.08 7.77
N GLN A 94 -1.87 1.90 7.05
CA GLN A 94 -2.49 0.60 6.80
C GLN A 94 -1.81 -0.24 5.71
N LYS A 95 -0.72 0.25 5.10
CA LYS A 95 0.07 -0.54 4.16
C LYS A 95 0.73 -1.72 4.89
N PRO A 96 0.69 -2.95 4.36
CA PRO A 96 1.34 -4.09 4.99
C PRO A 96 2.85 -3.85 5.15
N SER A 97 3.39 -4.03 6.36
CA SER A 97 4.80 -3.79 6.67
C SER A 97 5.74 -4.75 5.94
N ASP A 98 5.26 -5.94 5.58
CA ASP A 98 6.03 -6.97 4.90
C ASP A 98 6.11 -6.78 3.37
N PHE A 99 5.33 -5.85 2.81
CA PHE A 99 5.20 -5.70 1.37
C PHE A 99 6.51 -5.24 0.71
N GLU A 100 7.05 -4.10 1.13
CA GLU A 100 8.31 -3.54 0.62
C GLU A 100 9.48 -4.53 0.67
N PRO A 101 9.79 -5.19 1.82
CA PRO A 101 10.90 -6.13 1.89
C PRO A 101 10.66 -7.36 1.00
N LYS A 102 9.43 -7.89 0.94
CA LYS A 102 9.12 -9.03 0.05
C LYS A 102 9.21 -8.64 -1.42
N HIS A 103 8.70 -7.47 -1.79
CA HIS A 103 8.77 -6.96 -3.15
C HIS A 103 10.24 -6.77 -3.58
N ALA A 104 11.08 -6.19 -2.74
CA ALA A 104 12.51 -6.05 -3.00
C ALA A 104 13.21 -7.40 -3.15
N LYS A 105 12.94 -8.34 -2.24
CA LYS A 105 13.49 -9.70 -2.30
C LYS A 105 13.10 -10.43 -3.58
N MET A 106 11.82 -10.36 -3.99
CA MET A 106 11.36 -11.01 -5.23
C MET A 106 12.04 -10.40 -6.46
N ARG A 107 12.18 -9.06 -6.53
CA ARG A 107 12.92 -8.42 -7.63
C ARG A 107 14.38 -8.90 -7.69
N GLN A 108 15.05 -8.99 -6.54
CA GLN A 108 16.43 -9.46 -6.49
C GLN A 108 16.55 -10.90 -7.00
N ILE A 109 15.72 -11.82 -6.49
CA ILE A 109 15.78 -13.23 -6.89
C ILE A 109 15.51 -13.37 -8.40
N LEU A 110 14.53 -12.64 -8.95
CA LEU A 110 14.24 -12.71 -10.39
C LEU A 110 15.39 -12.16 -11.23
N ASN A 111 16.04 -11.08 -10.80
CA ASN A 111 17.24 -10.57 -11.47
C ASN A 111 18.37 -11.60 -11.42
N ASP A 112 18.60 -12.25 -10.27
CA ASP A 112 19.64 -13.26 -10.11
C ASP A 112 19.36 -14.46 -11.03
N VAL A 113 18.11 -14.95 -11.06
CA VAL A 113 17.70 -16.02 -11.98
C VAL A 113 17.90 -15.60 -13.43
N GLU A 114 17.51 -14.37 -13.80
CA GLU A 114 17.69 -13.85 -15.16
C GLU A 114 19.15 -13.81 -15.57
N GLN A 115 20.05 -13.30 -14.72
CA GLN A 115 21.49 -13.28 -15.01
C GLN A 115 22.05 -14.69 -15.21
N ASN A 116 21.65 -15.65 -14.36
CA ASN A 116 22.09 -17.03 -14.49
C ASN A 116 21.51 -17.71 -15.75
N THR A 117 20.27 -17.41 -16.14
CA THR A 117 19.67 -17.95 -17.37
C THR A 117 20.41 -17.48 -18.63
N HIS A 118 20.94 -16.24 -18.66
CA HIS A 118 21.74 -15.76 -19.80
C HIS A 118 23.08 -16.51 -19.97
N THR A 119 23.54 -17.22 -18.94
CA THR A 119 24.80 -17.99 -19.00
C THR A 119 24.62 -19.43 -19.52
N LEU A 120 23.39 -19.85 -19.82
CA LEU A 120 23.07 -21.22 -20.25
C LEU A 120 23.30 -21.50 -21.76
N GLU A 121 24.09 -20.70 -22.46
CA GLU A 121 24.37 -20.94 -23.89
C GLU A 121 25.28 -22.17 -24.09
N ILE A 122 24.70 -23.24 -24.64
CA ILE A 122 25.37 -24.53 -24.89
C ILE A 122 26.36 -24.40 -26.07
N HIS A 123 27.65 -24.51 -25.77
CA HIS A 123 28.73 -24.57 -26.77
C HIS A 123 29.75 -25.68 -26.44
N SER A 124 29.32 -26.80 -25.86
CA SER A 124 30.25 -27.87 -25.50
C SER A 124 29.68 -29.26 -25.77
N ASP A 125 30.52 -30.11 -26.31
CA ASP A 125 30.37 -31.55 -26.50
C ASP A 125 30.89 -32.37 -25.30
N ASP A 126 31.43 -31.69 -24.27
CA ASP A 126 31.93 -32.30 -23.04
C ASP A 126 30.78 -32.77 -22.11
N PRO A 127 30.68 -34.08 -21.79
CA PRO A 127 29.66 -34.63 -20.90
C PRO A 127 29.62 -34.01 -19.49
N ASP A 128 30.76 -33.63 -18.92
CA ASP A 128 30.83 -33.03 -17.59
C ASP A 128 30.28 -31.61 -17.60
N ILE A 129 30.50 -30.87 -18.70
CA ILE A 129 29.95 -29.52 -18.90
C ILE A 129 28.43 -29.60 -19.08
N ILE A 130 27.95 -30.55 -19.88
CA ILE A 130 26.51 -30.79 -20.09
C ILE A 130 25.83 -31.17 -18.77
N HIS A 131 26.45 -32.03 -17.96
CA HIS A 131 25.90 -32.43 -16.66
C HIS A 131 25.79 -31.25 -15.69
N ASN A 132 26.85 -30.44 -15.56
CA ASN A 132 26.83 -29.24 -14.72
C ASN A 132 25.78 -28.22 -15.19
N GLN A 133 25.59 -28.07 -16.50
CA GLN A 133 24.55 -27.20 -17.06
C GLN A 133 23.14 -27.70 -16.73
N LEU A 134 22.88 -29.00 -16.85
CA LEU A 134 21.61 -29.60 -16.45
C LEU A 134 21.32 -29.38 -14.96
N GLU A 135 22.31 -29.60 -14.09
CA GLU A 135 22.16 -29.32 -12.66
C GLU A 135 21.83 -27.85 -12.39
N ASN A 136 22.43 -26.91 -13.12
CA ASN A 136 22.15 -25.49 -13.00
C ASN A 136 20.74 -25.12 -13.48
N CYS A 137 20.27 -25.68 -14.61
CA CYS A 137 18.88 -25.53 -15.06
C CYS A 137 17.88 -26.01 -14.00
N LEU A 138 18.12 -27.18 -13.41
CA LEU A 138 17.26 -27.74 -12.35
C LEU A 138 17.23 -26.85 -11.10
N LYS A 139 18.38 -26.25 -10.72
CA LYS A 139 18.45 -25.29 -9.61
C LYS A 139 17.60 -24.05 -9.90
N LEU A 140 17.71 -23.47 -11.10
CA LEU A 140 16.94 -22.29 -11.50
C LEU A 140 15.43 -22.58 -11.56
N TYR A 141 15.05 -23.74 -12.11
CA TYR A 141 13.65 -24.20 -12.10
C TYR A 141 13.11 -24.32 -10.67
N LYS A 142 13.87 -24.96 -9.78
CA LYS A 142 13.49 -25.11 -8.37
C LYS A 142 13.31 -23.74 -7.71
N THR A 143 14.26 -22.82 -7.88
CA THR A 143 14.14 -21.46 -7.35
C THR A 143 12.88 -20.75 -7.84
N LEU A 144 12.57 -20.80 -9.14
CA LEU A 144 11.35 -20.20 -9.69
C LEU A 144 10.06 -20.84 -9.15
N SER A 145 10.07 -22.15 -8.95
CA SER A 145 8.94 -22.87 -8.37
C SER A 145 8.73 -22.48 -6.90
N ASP A 146 9.81 -22.39 -6.13
CA ASP A 146 9.78 -22.10 -4.68
C ASP A 146 9.28 -20.67 -4.40
N ILE A 147 9.57 -19.71 -5.28
CA ILE A 147 9.14 -18.30 -5.11
C ILE A 147 7.76 -18.00 -5.68
N LYS A 148 7.08 -18.96 -6.33
CA LYS A 148 5.81 -18.72 -7.03
C LYS A 148 4.75 -18.08 -6.14
N SER A 149 4.53 -18.63 -4.95
CA SER A 149 3.53 -18.12 -4.00
C SER A 149 3.86 -16.72 -3.49
N GLU A 150 5.14 -16.41 -3.28
CA GLU A 150 5.61 -15.09 -2.85
C GLU A 150 5.47 -14.05 -3.97
N VAL A 151 5.73 -14.43 -5.22
CA VAL A 151 5.48 -13.58 -6.40
C VAL A 151 3.98 -13.27 -6.53
N GLU A 152 3.12 -14.29 -6.42
CA GLU A 152 1.66 -14.10 -6.44
C GLU A 152 1.18 -13.21 -5.28
N TYR A 153 1.75 -13.38 -4.09
CA TYR A 153 1.50 -12.51 -2.94
C TYR A 153 1.87 -11.06 -3.25
N VAL A 154 3.09 -10.78 -3.71
CA VAL A 154 3.56 -9.43 -4.03
C VAL A 154 2.68 -8.78 -5.10
N ILE A 155 2.30 -9.52 -6.14
CA ILE A 155 1.41 -8.99 -7.19
C ILE A 155 0.04 -8.62 -6.60
N ARG A 156 -0.58 -9.54 -5.86
CA ARG A 156 -1.92 -9.33 -5.28
C ARG A 156 -1.91 -8.19 -4.26
N THR A 157 -0.96 -8.19 -3.34
CA THR A 157 -0.85 -7.17 -2.29
C THR A 157 -0.52 -5.81 -2.89
N GLY A 158 0.40 -5.74 -3.86
CA GLY A 158 0.75 -4.50 -4.56
C GLY A 158 -0.45 -3.89 -5.29
N ARG A 159 -1.31 -4.70 -5.92
CA ARG A 159 -2.58 -4.25 -6.50
C ARG A 159 -3.53 -3.70 -5.44
N GLY A 160 -3.68 -4.40 -4.32
CA GLY A 160 -4.50 -3.94 -3.19
C GLY A 160 -4.05 -2.60 -2.61
N ILE A 161 -2.73 -2.37 -2.49
CA ILE A 161 -2.16 -1.10 -2.02
C ILE A 161 -2.54 0.07 -2.94
N VAL A 162 -2.50 -0.15 -4.26
CA VAL A 162 -2.92 0.84 -5.26
C VAL A 162 -4.42 1.11 -5.18
N GLU A 163 -5.26 0.07 -5.14
CA GLU A 163 -6.71 0.19 -5.05
C GLU A 163 -7.16 0.94 -3.81
N LYS A 164 -6.53 0.64 -2.67
CA LYS A 164 -6.81 1.28 -1.37
C LYS A 164 -6.13 2.65 -1.23
N LYS A 165 -5.39 3.14 -2.23
CA LYS A 165 -4.67 4.43 -2.21
C LYS A 165 -3.75 4.57 -0.98
N GLN A 166 -2.99 3.52 -0.68
CA GLN A 166 -2.07 3.48 0.46
C GLN A 166 -0.66 3.95 0.09
N ILE A 167 -0.46 4.44 -1.14
CA ILE A 167 0.81 4.94 -1.65
C ILE A 167 0.58 6.21 -2.47
N ASP A 168 1.56 7.12 -2.43
CA ASP A 168 1.49 8.40 -3.12
C ASP A 168 1.66 8.25 -4.65
N GLU A 169 2.46 7.26 -5.08
CA GLU A 169 2.77 7.01 -6.49
C GLU A 169 2.18 5.68 -7.00
N PRO A 170 0.83 5.58 -7.14
CA PRO A 170 0.16 4.33 -7.51
C PRO A 170 0.54 3.82 -8.91
N ASN A 171 0.86 4.75 -9.82
CA ASN A 171 1.27 4.42 -11.18
C ASN A 171 2.66 3.78 -11.22
N ASP A 172 3.57 4.24 -10.36
CA ASP A 172 4.91 3.68 -10.30
C ASP A 172 4.87 2.26 -9.72
N LEU A 173 4.15 2.07 -8.60
CA LEU A 173 3.95 0.75 -8.03
C LEU A 173 3.30 -0.22 -9.03
N THR A 174 2.28 0.24 -9.77
CA THR A 174 1.65 -0.53 -10.84
C THR A 174 2.67 -1.00 -11.88
N ARG A 175 3.51 -0.10 -12.38
CA ARG A 175 4.56 -0.45 -13.34
C ARG A 175 5.57 -1.43 -12.77
N GLN A 176 5.98 -1.27 -11.52
CA GLN A 176 6.90 -2.20 -10.85
C GLN A 176 6.30 -3.61 -10.76
N ILE A 177 5.03 -3.71 -10.37
CA ILE A 177 4.32 -5.00 -10.28
C ILE A 177 4.15 -5.65 -11.66
N ASP A 178 3.83 -4.88 -12.70
CA ASP A 178 3.72 -5.41 -14.06
C ASP A 178 5.07 -5.90 -14.61
N ARG A 179 6.15 -5.17 -14.34
CA ARG A 179 7.52 -5.60 -14.70
C ARG A 179 7.89 -6.90 -14.00
N LEU A 180 7.65 -7.00 -12.69
CA LEU A 180 7.94 -8.19 -11.90
C LEU A 180 7.18 -9.41 -12.46
N LYS A 181 5.89 -9.25 -12.75
CA LYS A 181 5.05 -10.29 -13.36
C LYS A 181 5.58 -10.72 -14.74
N ALA A 182 5.93 -9.75 -15.59
CA ALA A 182 6.46 -10.04 -16.93
C ALA A 182 7.79 -10.78 -16.86
N GLN A 183 8.69 -10.38 -15.95
CA GLN A 183 9.99 -11.04 -15.73
C GLN A 183 9.80 -12.49 -15.27
N TYR A 184 8.96 -12.73 -14.25
CA TYR A 184 8.66 -14.09 -13.78
C TYR A 184 8.11 -14.98 -14.91
N ASN A 185 7.15 -14.47 -15.69
CA ASN A 185 6.57 -15.23 -16.81
C ASN A 185 7.60 -15.52 -17.91
N SER A 186 8.47 -14.56 -18.23
CA SER A 186 9.51 -14.74 -19.24
C SER A 186 10.53 -15.79 -18.81
N LEU A 187 10.97 -15.74 -17.55
CA LEU A 187 11.92 -16.72 -17.00
C LEU A 187 11.29 -18.11 -16.92
N GLY A 188 10.03 -18.21 -16.50
CA GLY A 188 9.29 -19.47 -16.50
C GLY A 188 9.15 -20.07 -17.90
N ALA A 189 8.92 -19.25 -18.93
CA ALA A 189 8.89 -19.71 -20.31
C ALA A 189 10.27 -20.20 -20.79
N LYS A 190 11.35 -19.46 -20.49
CA LYS A 190 12.72 -19.81 -20.87
C LYS A 190 13.23 -21.10 -20.23
N ILE A 191 12.87 -21.36 -18.97
CA ILE A 191 13.36 -22.54 -18.21
C ILE A 191 12.52 -23.79 -18.48
N ASN A 192 11.26 -23.64 -18.91
CA ASN A 192 10.37 -24.75 -19.28
C ASN A 192 10.48 -25.18 -20.76
N THR A 193 11.25 -24.46 -21.59
CA THR A 193 11.45 -24.77 -23.01
C THR A 193 12.76 -25.51 -23.18
#